data_AF-A0A7K3PQZ3-F1
#
_entry.id   AF-A0A7K3PQZ3-F1
#
_cell.length_a   1.000
_cell.length_b   1.000
_cell.length_c   1.000
_cell.angle_alpha   90.00
_cell.angle_beta   90.00
_cell.angle_gamma   90.00
#
_symmetry.space_group_name_H-M   'P 1'
#
loop_
_entity.id
_entity.type
_entity.pdbx_description
1 polymer ?
#
loop_
_entity_poly.entity_id
_entity_poly.type
_entity_poly.pdbx_seq_one_letter_code
_entity_poly.pdbx_strand_id
1 'polypeptide(L)' 'AVRTALAASYAATFARPLAHAALNPSPELTQRAVGAGVRATIAVQSALMARAGAPGTGVLTAALAPVAARLARKVSTT' A
#
# COMPACT_ATOMS: atom_id res chain seq x y z
N ALA A 1 16.50 -7.39 -6.80
CA ALA A 1 15.27 -7.60 -7.58
C ALA A 1 14.01 -7.58 -6.71
N VAL A 2 13.83 -8.53 -5.78
CA VAL A 2 12.59 -8.61 -4.95
C VAL A 2 12.34 -7.33 -4.13
N ARG A 3 13.36 -6.82 -3.44
CA ARG A 3 13.24 -5.59 -2.65
C ARG A 3 12.87 -4.36 -3.50
N THR A 4 13.48 -4.21 -4.67
CA THR A 4 13.17 -3.11 -5.60
C THR A 4 11.76 -3.23 -6.17
N ALA A 5 11.31 -4.44 -6.48
CA ALA A 5 9.93 -4.69 -6.90
C ALA A 5 8.91 -4.34 -5.79
N LEU A 6 9.20 -4.68 -4.54
CA LEU A 6 8.35 -4.34 -3.39
C LEU A 6 8.36 -2.84 -3.07
N ALA A 7 9.49 -2.15 -3.25
CA ALA A 7 9.55 -0.70 -3.13
C ALA A 7 8.76 0.01 -4.25
N ALA A 8 8.82 -0.51 -5.48
CA ALA A 8 8.02 0.00 -6.59
C ALA A 8 6.52 -0.23 -6.36
N SER A 9 6.12 -1.39 -5.80
CA SER A 9 4.71 -1.66 -5.48
C SER A 9 4.19 -0.75 -4.38
N TYR A 10 5.03 -0.37 -3.41
CA TYR A 10 4.69 0.64 -2.41
C TYR A 10 4.31 1.97 -3.07
N ALA A 11 5.20 2.53 -3.91
CA ALA A 11 4.92 3.78 -4.61
C ALA A 11 3.66 3.67 -5.49
N ALA A 12 3.49 2.58 -6.22
CA ALA A 12 2.34 2.35 -7.09
C ALA A 12 0.99 2.31 -6.32
N THR A 13 0.99 1.92 -5.05
CA THR A 13 -0.24 1.76 -4.25
C THR A 13 -0.92 3.10 -3.96
N PHE A 14 -0.16 4.19 -3.81
CA PHE A 14 -0.70 5.49 -3.40
C PHE A 14 -0.29 6.67 -4.29
N ALA A 15 0.63 6.52 -5.25
CA ALA A 15 1.08 7.63 -6.10
C ALA A 15 -0.07 8.30 -6.87
N ARG A 16 -0.97 7.51 -7.46
CA ARG A 16 -2.13 8.05 -8.21
C ARG A 16 -3.10 8.85 -7.32
N PRO A 17 -3.64 8.30 -6.21
CA PRO A 17 -4.55 9.08 -5.37
C PRO A 17 -3.85 10.26 -4.70
N LEU A 18 -2.55 10.15 -4.37
CA LEU A 18 -1.77 11.28 -3.86
C LEU A 18 -1.63 12.39 -4.91
N ALA A 19 -1.27 12.06 -6.15
CA ALA A 19 -1.19 13.03 -7.24
C ALA A 19 -2.55 13.68 -7.52
N HIS A 20 -3.64 12.91 -7.48
CA HIS A 20 -4.99 13.46 -7.62
C HIS A 20 -5.35 14.44 -6.52
N ALA A 21 -5.06 14.12 -5.26
CA ALA A 21 -5.33 15.01 -4.12
C ALA A 21 -4.44 16.27 -4.15
N ALA A 22 -3.18 16.13 -4.58
CA ALA A 22 -2.27 17.27 -4.72
C ALA A 22 -2.70 18.24 -5.83
N LEU A 23 -3.19 17.71 -6.95
CA LEU A 23 -3.67 18.52 -8.07
C LEU A 23 -5.10 19.03 -7.89
N ASN A 24 -5.93 18.33 -7.11
CA ASN A 24 -7.35 18.65 -6.89
C ASN A 24 -7.67 18.58 -5.38
N PRO A 25 -7.37 19.65 -4.63
CA PRO A 25 -7.57 19.66 -3.19
C PRO A 25 -9.05 19.51 -2.83
N SER A 26 -9.39 18.40 -2.18
CA SER A 26 -10.73 18.14 -1.63
C SER A 26 -10.65 17.15 -0.46
N PRO A 27 -11.59 17.20 0.49
CA PRO A 27 -11.63 16.27 1.62
C PRO A 27 -11.69 14.80 1.17
N GLU A 28 -12.50 14.49 0.15
CA GLU A 28 -12.73 13.13 -0.33
C GLU A 28 -11.48 12.55 -1.00
N LEU A 29 -10.78 13.33 -1.82
CA LEU A 29 -9.54 12.89 -2.47
C LEU A 29 -8.41 12.74 -1.46
N THR A 30 -8.36 13.62 -0.46
CA THR A 30 -7.38 13.51 0.64
C THR A 30 -7.61 12.25 1.46
N GLN A 31 -8.86 11.95 1.85
CA GLN A 31 -9.18 10.70 2.55
C GLN A 31 -8.82 9.46 1.70
N ARG A 32 -9.10 9.49 0.40
CA ARG A 32 -8.71 8.40 -0.52
C ARG A 32 -7.19 8.22 -0.57
N ALA A 33 -6.42 9.31 -0.62
CA ALA A 33 -4.96 9.27 -0.61
C ALA A 33 -4.42 8.71 0.71
N VAL A 34 -4.97 9.15 1.85
CA VAL A 34 -4.62 8.63 3.18
C VAL A 34 -4.94 7.13 3.28
N GLY A 35 -6.15 6.73 2.92
CA GLY A 35 -6.55 5.31 2.93
C GLY A 35 -5.69 4.45 2.00
N ALA A 36 -5.24 4.99 0.86
CA ALA A 36 -4.29 4.30 -0.01
C ALA A 36 -2.90 4.16 0.65
N GLY A 37 -2.42 5.21 1.32
CA GLY A 37 -1.18 5.17 2.11
C GLY A 37 -1.21 4.12 3.23
N VAL A 38 -2.32 4.04 3.97
CA VAL A 38 -2.51 3.00 5.00
C VAL A 38 -2.46 1.59 4.42
N ARG A 39 -3.04 1.35 3.23
CA ARG A 39 -2.92 0.05 2.55
C ARG A 39 -1.50 -0.20 2.03
N ALA A 40 -0.77 0.84 1.65
CA ALA A 40 0.61 0.73 1.18
C ALA A 40 1.58 0.23 2.27
N THR A 41 1.22 0.32 3.55
CA THR A 41 2.02 -0.25 4.66
C THR A 41 2.33 -1.73 4.46
N ILE A 42 1.44 -2.50 3.83
CA ILE A 42 1.67 -3.93 3.50
C ILE A 42 2.89 -4.10 2.58
N ALA A 43 3.05 -3.21 1.59
CA ALA A 43 4.19 -3.23 0.69
C ALA A 43 5.50 -2.87 1.43
N VAL A 44 5.45 -1.90 2.35
CA VAL A 44 6.60 -1.55 3.21
C VAL A 44 7.02 -2.74 4.08
N GLN A 45 6.06 -3.37 4.76
CA GLN A 45 6.36 -4.55 5.60
C GLN A 45 6.96 -5.68 4.76
N SER A 46 6.41 -5.92 3.59
CA SER A 46 6.93 -6.93 2.65
C SER A 46 8.39 -6.63 2.24
N ALA A 47 8.70 -5.37 1.92
CA ALA A 47 10.06 -4.95 1.56
C ALA A 47 11.05 -5.07 2.73
N LEU A 48 10.59 -4.80 3.97
CA LEU A 48 11.39 -4.95 5.18
C LEU A 48 11.67 -6.43 5.49
N MET A 49 10.69 -7.32 5.34
CA MET A 49 10.89 -8.77 5.47
C MET A 49 11.92 -9.29 4.46
N ALA A 50 11.82 -8.87 3.20
CA ALA A 50 12.80 -9.21 2.18
C ALA A 50 14.21 -8.69 2.52
N ARG A 51 14.31 -7.47 3.09
CA ARG A 51 15.58 -6.91 3.57
C ARG A 51 16.16 -7.68 4.76
N ALA A 52 15.31 -8.21 5.63
CA ALA A 52 15.71 -8.98 6.82
C ALA A 52 16.09 -10.44 6.52
N GLY A 53 16.16 -10.84 5.24
CA GLY A 53 16.53 -12.21 4.84
C GLY A 53 15.36 -13.17 4.63
N ALA A 54 14.10 -12.67 4.67
CA ALA A 54 12.90 -13.48 4.48
C ALA A 54 12.10 -13.05 3.21
N PRO A 55 12.66 -13.19 2.00
CA PRO A 55 12.01 -12.72 0.77
C PRO A 55 10.72 -13.48 0.46
N GLY A 56 10.63 -14.78 0.78
CA GLY A 56 9.41 -15.57 0.59
C GLY A 56 8.25 -15.04 1.43
N THR A 57 8.49 -14.77 2.72
CA THR A 57 7.50 -14.17 3.62
C THR A 57 7.07 -12.78 3.17
N GLY A 58 8.02 -11.99 2.64
CA GLY A 58 7.72 -10.69 2.04
C GLY A 58 6.80 -10.79 0.82
N VAL A 59 7.05 -11.73 -0.09
CA VAL A 59 6.18 -11.96 -1.26
C VAL A 59 4.79 -12.44 -0.85
N LEU A 60 4.70 -13.39 0.09
CA LEU A 60 3.43 -13.89 0.61
C LEU A 60 2.62 -12.76 1.26
N THR A 61 3.28 -11.90 2.04
CA THR A 61 2.64 -10.73 2.67
C THR A 61 2.10 -9.76 1.61
N ALA A 62 2.88 -9.47 0.57
CA ALA A 62 2.45 -8.62 -0.54
C ALA A 62 1.25 -9.21 -1.30
N ALA A 63 1.20 -10.54 -1.49
CA ALA A 63 0.10 -11.24 -2.15
C ALA A 63 -1.23 -11.13 -1.38
N LEU A 64 -1.19 -10.90 -0.07
CA LEU A 64 -2.39 -10.70 0.77
C LEU A 64 -2.96 -9.27 0.69
N ALA A 65 -2.28 -8.32 0.03
CA ALA A 65 -2.72 -6.93 -0.04
C ALA A 65 -4.17 -6.72 -0.56
N PRO A 66 -4.65 -7.43 -1.61
CA PRO A 66 -6.04 -7.28 -2.07
C PRO A 66 -7.07 -7.80 -1.06
N VAL A 67 -6.73 -8.87 -0.33
CA VAL A 67 -7.59 -9.46 0.71
C VAL A 67 -7.69 -8.49 1.88
N ALA A 68 -6.56 -7.96 2.34
CA ALA A 68 -6.52 -6.93 3.38
C ALA A 68 -7.33 -5.70 2.98
N ALA A 69 -7.24 -5.24 1.72
CA ALA A 69 -8.05 -4.14 1.23
C ALA A 69 -9.56 -4.43 1.24
N ARG A 70 -9.96 -5.68 0.93
CA ARG A 70 -11.37 -6.10 0.99
C ARG A 70 -11.89 -6.20 2.42
N LEU A 71 -11.06 -6.67 3.36
CA LEU A 71 -11.40 -6.76 4.77
C LEU A 71 -11.45 -5.38 5.44
N ALA A 72 -10.52 -4.48 5.08
CA ALA A 72 -10.50 -3.11 5.58
C ALA A 72 -11.82 -2.38 5.29
N ARG A 73 -12.42 -2.57 4.11
CA ARG A 73 -13.73 -1.99 3.78
C ARG A 73 -14.89 -2.47 4.65
N LYS A 74 -14.74 -3.57 5.38
CA LYS A 74 -15.77 -4.09 6.29
C LYS A 74 -15.72 -3.43 7.68
N VAL A 75 -14.55 -2.94 8.07
CA VAL A 75 -14.29 -2.37 9.40
C VAL A 75 -14.08 -0.86 9.36
N SER A 76 -13.76 -0.32 8.18
CA SER A 76 -13.58 1.10 7.93
C SER A 76 -14.92 1.74 7.57
N THR A 77 -15.36 2.72 8.35
CA THR A 77 -16.53 3.57 8.06
C THR A 77 -16.19 4.72 7.10
N THR A 78 -14.91 4.92 6.80
CA THR A 78 -14.39 5.79 5.72
C THR A 78 -14.15 5.00 4.44
#